data_AF-A0A1G4K751-F1
#
_entry.id   AF-A0A1G4K751-F1
#
_cell.length_a   1.000
_cell.length_b   1.000
_cell.length_c   1.000
_cell.angle_alpha   90.00
_cell.angle_beta   90.00
_cell.angle_gamma   90.00
#
_symmetry.space_group_name_H-M   'P 1'
#
loop_
_entity.id
_entity.type
_entity.pdbx_description
1 polymer ?
#
loop_
_entity_poly.entity_id
_entity_poly.type
_entity_poly.pdbx_seq_one_letter_code
_entity_poly.pdbx_strand_id
1 'polypeptide(L)'
;MPDDHYVDYSQLLSQLLNDQFELNDTVISFLYHLFPGELFVKAMSLLDSNDMFIYVFDKAHAQCEHSESTETEPDGSGKEAREPQDAEADADANNFTNSFSSSHTDNTDLVSLLYKAPETVLYRLVVKPETAQGPPICVDLDHWFCSCEEYGSQFQQNFIRDTSENREPSIYSRAVTELNASASSNSDRFAQLPLQHNVQRYFRHELVLCPHLLAFAILLQTSSQVLTYFTQKNATVYLITVQHLDEWLKLHLNMIQ
;
A
#
# COMPACT_ATOMS: atom_id res chain seq x y z
N MET A 1 -4.21 26.65 26.99
CA MET A 1 -4.23 25.52 26.03
C MET A 1 -4.47 24.29 26.89
N PRO A 2 -5.65 23.66 26.84
CA PRO A 2 -5.76 22.33 27.45
C PRO A 2 -4.77 21.44 26.70
N ASP A 3 -4.03 20.60 27.43
CA ASP A 3 -3.20 19.57 26.82
C ASP A 3 -4.13 18.71 25.95
N ASP A 4 -4.11 18.92 24.63
CA ASP A 4 -4.77 18.03 23.70
C ASP A 4 -4.12 16.67 23.93
N HIS A 5 -4.91 15.74 24.47
CA HIS A 5 -4.50 14.39 24.76
C HIS A 5 -4.16 13.71 23.43
N TYR A 6 -2.90 13.84 23.01
CA TYR A 6 -2.37 13.16 21.86
C TYR A 6 -2.39 11.66 22.14
N VAL A 7 -3.18 10.92 21.35
CA VAL A 7 -3.23 9.47 21.39
C VAL A 7 -2.33 8.95 20.27
N ASP A 8 -1.30 8.17 20.61
CA ASP A 8 -0.52 7.43 19.62
C ASP A 8 -1.33 6.22 19.16
N TYR A 9 -1.99 6.35 18.00
CA TYR A 9 -2.85 5.30 17.46
C TYR A 9 -2.04 4.09 17.02
N SER A 10 -0.83 4.27 16.50
CA SER A 10 0.04 3.16 16.11
C SER A 10 0.41 2.30 17.30
N GLN A 11 0.79 2.92 18.43
CA GLN A 11 1.09 2.21 19.66
C GLN A 11 -0.16 1.51 20.21
N LEU A 12 -1.30 2.20 20.27
CA LEU A 12 -2.54 1.63 20.78
C LEU A 12 -3.00 0.41 19.96
N LEU A 13 -3.04 0.55 18.63
CA LEU A 13 -3.46 -0.52 17.72
C LEU A 13 -2.43 -1.66 17.67
N SER A 14 -1.14 -1.41 17.98
CA SER A 14 -0.16 -2.48 18.11
C SER A 14 -0.46 -3.44 19.27
N GLN A 15 -1.19 -2.98 20.29
CA GLN A 15 -1.63 -3.78 21.44
C GLN A 15 -2.88 -4.63 21.14
N LEU A 16 -3.37 -4.60 19.89
CA LEU A 16 -4.45 -5.47 19.42
C LEU A 16 -4.08 -6.95 19.61
N LEU A 17 -2.80 -7.28 19.57
CA LEU A 17 -2.28 -8.59 19.93
C LEU A 17 -1.67 -8.58 21.33
N ASN A 18 -1.96 -9.63 22.10
CA ASN A 18 -1.32 -9.89 23.38
C ASN A 18 0.05 -10.58 23.21
N ASP A 19 0.75 -10.80 24.33
CA ASP A 19 2.05 -11.49 24.34
C ASP A 19 1.98 -12.94 23.84
N GLN A 20 0.78 -13.53 23.83
CA GLN A 20 0.50 -14.88 23.31
C GLN A 20 0.20 -14.87 21.80
N PHE A 21 0.32 -13.72 21.14
CA PHE A 21 0.03 -13.54 19.72
C PHE A 21 -1.42 -13.88 19.36
N GLU A 22 -2.34 -13.54 20.26
CA GLU A 22 -3.80 -13.66 20.12
C GLU A 22 -4.45 -12.28 20.25
N LEU A 23 -5.68 -12.15 19.76
CA LEU A 23 -6.44 -10.92 19.86
C LEU A 23 -6.73 -10.56 21.32
N ASN A 24 -6.47 -9.30 21.67
CA ASN A 24 -6.67 -8.78 23.00
C ASN A 24 -8.09 -8.19 23.15
N ASP A 25 -9.01 -8.98 23.71
CA ASP A 25 -10.42 -8.60 23.90
C ASP A 25 -10.61 -7.28 24.67
N THR A 26 -9.70 -6.97 25.61
CA THR A 26 -9.78 -5.74 26.40
C THR A 26 -9.50 -4.52 25.53
N VAL A 27 -8.45 -4.59 24.70
CA VAL A 27 -8.10 -3.53 23.76
C VAL A 27 -9.17 -3.42 22.67
N ILE A 28 -9.66 -4.54 22.14
CA ILE A 28 -10.76 -4.57 21.17
C ILE A 28 -12.00 -3.85 21.71
N SER A 29 -12.41 -4.16 22.95
CA SER A 29 -13.55 -3.52 23.60
C SER A 29 -13.35 -2.00 23.72
N PHE A 30 -12.15 -1.55 24.06
CA PHE A 30 -11.81 -0.13 24.10
C PHE A 30 -11.88 0.52 22.70
N LEU A 31 -11.32 -0.13 21.68
CA LEU A 31 -11.30 0.37 20.31
C LEU A 31 -12.70 0.48 19.69
N TYR A 32 -13.65 -0.37 20.09
CA TYR A 32 -15.07 -0.23 19.70
C TYR A 32 -15.69 1.09 20.16
N HIS A 33 -15.25 1.64 21.29
CA HIS A 33 -15.76 2.91 21.82
C HIS A 33 -14.96 4.12 21.30
N LEU A 34 -13.73 3.91 20.83
CA LEU A 34 -12.84 4.96 20.36
C LEU A 34 -13.21 5.46 18.96
N PHE A 35 -13.53 4.55 18.03
CA PHE A 35 -13.88 4.91 16.65
C PHE A 35 -15.40 5.05 16.48
N PRO A 36 -15.89 6.18 15.94
CA PRO A 36 -17.33 6.39 15.76
C PRO A 36 -17.93 5.50 14.66
N GLY A 37 -19.26 5.43 14.59
CA GLY A 37 -19.98 4.86 13.44
C GLY A 37 -19.72 3.38 13.16
N GLU A 38 -19.40 2.60 14.21
CA GLU A 38 -19.05 1.17 14.12
C GLU A 38 -17.85 0.90 13.20
N LEU A 39 -17.01 1.91 12.93
CA LEU A 39 -15.87 1.81 12.02
C LEU A 39 -14.92 0.68 12.41
N PHE A 40 -14.62 0.53 13.70
CA PHE A 40 -13.73 -0.53 14.16
C PHE A 40 -14.34 -1.93 13.99
N VAL A 41 -15.65 -2.09 14.22
CA VAL A 41 -16.36 -3.37 13.98
C VAL A 41 -16.30 -3.75 12.50
N LYS A 42 -16.55 -2.79 11.61
CA LYS A 42 -16.49 -3.00 10.16
C LYS A 42 -15.07 -3.33 9.70
N ALA A 43 -14.06 -2.63 10.23
CA ALA A 43 -12.65 -2.90 9.92
C ALA A 43 -12.22 -4.30 10.37
N MET A 44 -12.60 -4.73 11.58
CA MET A 44 -12.31 -6.09 12.05
C MET A 44 -13.05 -7.15 11.22
N SER A 45 -14.31 -6.89 10.86
CA SER A 45 -15.08 -7.79 9.98
C SER A 45 -14.40 -7.93 8.61
N LEU A 46 -13.85 -6.84 8.08
CA LEU A 46 -13.11 -6.86 6.82
C LEU A 46 -11.79 -7.64 6.95
N LEU A 47 -11.07 -7.50 8.06
CA LEU A 47 -9.86 -8.27 8.34
C LEU A 47 -10.11 -9.78 8.40
N ASP A 48 -11.31 -10.20 8.80
CA ASP A 48 -11.72 -11.62 8.86
C ASP A 48 -12.45 -12.12 7.61
N SER A 49 -12.75 -11.24 6.64
CA SER A 49 -13.62 -11.54 5.49
C SER A 49 -12.97 -12.39 4.37
N ASN A 50 -11.64 -12.48 4.31
CA ASN A 50 -10.88 -13.02 3.17
C ASN A 50 -10.98 -12.18 1.88
N ASP A 51 -11.42 -10.92 1.98
CA ASP A 51 -11.55 -10.03 0.82
C ASP A 51 -10.42 -8.99 0.73
N MET A 52 -9.44 -9.02 1.63
CA MET A 52 -8.31 -8.09 1.66
C MET A 52 -7.06 -8.67 1.00
N PHE A 53 -6.48 -7.89 0.08
CA PHE A 53 -5.30 -8.25 -0.70
C PHE A 53 -4.23 -7.16 -0.63
N ILE A 54 -3.00 -7.57 -0.41
CA ILE A 54 -1.79 -6.74 -0.48
C ILE A 54 -0.94 -7.30 -1.61
N TYR A 55 -0.95 -6.63 -2.76
CA TYR A 55 -0.11 -7.00 -3.89
C TYR A 55 1.22 -6.28 -3.80
N VAL A 56 2.33 -7.01 -3.90
CA VAL A 56 3.69 -6.46 -3.90
C VAL A 56 4.32 -6.74 -5.25
N PHE A 57 4.79 -5.70 -5.93
CA PHE A 57 5.45 -5.85 -7.23
C PHE A 57 6.94 -6.11 -7.05
N ASP A 58 7.40 -7.26 -7.54
CA ASP A 58 8.82 -7.62 -7.53
C ASP A 58 9.53 -7.06 -8.76
N LYS A 59 10.19 -5.92 -8.58
CA LYS A 59 10.97 -5.26 -9.63
C LYS A 59 12.20 -6.06 -10.07
N ALA A 60 12.74 -6.95 -9.22
CA ALA A 60 13.97 -7.69 -9.53
C ALA A 60 13.75 -8.75 -10.63
N HIS A 61 12.55 -9.33 -10.68
CA HIS A 61 12.14 -10.30 -11.70
C HIS A 61 11.45 -9.66 -12.91
N ALA A 62 11.11 -8.37 -12.84
CA ALA A 62 10.47 -7.63 -13.92
C ALA A 62 11.43 -7.17 -15.03
N GLN A 63 12.70 -7.59 -15.01
CA GLN A 63 13.57 -7.47 -16.18
C GLN A 63 12.99 -8.36 -17.28
N CYS A 64 12.13 -7.74 -18.11
CA CYS A 64 11.73 -8.25 -19.40
C CYS A 64 12.98 -8.78 -20.12
N GLU A 65 12.94 -10.06 -20.49
CA GLU A 65 13.49 -10.45 -21.79
C GLU A 65 12.95 -9.41 -22.78
N HIS A 66 13.82 -8.52 -23.23
CA HIS A 66 13.48 -7.58 -24.28
C HIS A 66 12.90 -8.44 -25.41
N SER A 67 11.58 -8.33 -25.63
CA SER A 67 11.03 -8.59 -26.95
C SER A 67 11.81 -7.65 -27.85
N GLU A 68 12.76 -8.22 -28.58
CA GLU A 68 13.53 -7.51 -29.59
C GLU A 68 12.54 -6.72 -30.42
N SER A 69 12.66 -5.39 -30.32
CA SER A 69 11.90 -4.48 -31.14
C SER A 69 12.23 -4.86 -32.57
N THR A 70 11.28 -5.47 -33.27
CA THR A 70 11.40 -5.72 -34.70
C THR A 70 11.39 -4.35 -35.35
N GLU A 71 12.56 -3.90 -35.77
CA GLU A 71 12.68 -2.74 -36.65
C GLU A 71 11.86 -3.03 -37.89
N THR A 72 10.83 -2.21 -38.13
CA THR A 72 10.11 -2.23 -39.39
C THR A 72 11.03 -1.66 -40.46
N GLU A 73 11.50 -2.53 -41.37
CA GLU A 73 12.28 -2.10 -42.52
C GLU A 73 11.51 -1.08 -43.38
N PRO A 74 12.18 -0.01 -43.88
CA PRO A 74 11.57 0.90 -44.83
C PRO A 74 11.61 0.31 -46.25
N ASP A 75 10.46 0.30 -46.92
CA ASP A 75 10.31 -0.11 -48.31
C ASP A 75 11.18 0.73 -49.27
N GLY A 76 12.07 0.05 -50.00
CA GLY A 76 12.33 0.32 -51.41
C GLY A 76 13.59 1.12 -51.78
N SER A 77 14.63 0.42 -52.26
CA SER A 77 14.97 0.29 -53.70
C SER A 77 16.48 0.20 -53.96
N GLY A 78 16.91 -0.83 -54.69
CA GLY A 78 18.20 -0.80 -55.41
C GLY A 78 19.13 -1.99 -55.18
N LYS A 79 19.07 -2.94 -56.11
CA LYS A 79 20.04 -3.98 -56.49
C LYS A 79 21.49 -3.75 -56.02
N GLU A 80 22.13 -4.78 -55.46
CA GLU A 80 23.22 -5.53 -56.12
C GLU A 80 23.64 -6.77 -55.31
N ALA A 81 24.05 -7.81 -56.03
CA ALA A 81 24.35 -9.15 -55.55
C ALA A 81 25.76 -9.27 -54.96
N ARG A 82 25.93 -10.09 -53.91
CA ARG A 82 27.06 -11.02 -53.76
C ARG A 82 26.84 -12.04 -52.63
N GLU A 83 27.22 -13.26 -52.94
CA GLU A 83 27.13 -14.50 -52.15
C GLU A 83 28.44 -14.73 -51.33
N PRO A 84 28.58 -15.83 -50.55
CA PRO A 84 28.85 -15.84 -49.11
C PRO A 84 30.33 -16.07 -48.76
N GLN A 85 30.74 -15.73 -47.53
CA GLN A 85 31.98 -16.21 -46.93
C GLN A 85 31.79 -16.61 -45.46
N ASP A 86 32.05 -17.89 -45.21
CA ASP A 86 32.31 -18.52 -43.92
C ASP A 86 33.67 -18.09 -43.34
N ALA A 87 33.75 -18.01 -42.01
CA ALA A 87 34.90 -18.34 -41.12
C ALA A 87 34.64 -17.70 -39.74
N GLU A 88 34.22 -18.48 -38.74
CA GLU A 88 35.06 -19.14 -37.72
C GLU A 88 35.59 -18.23 -36.59
N ALA A 89 35.18 -18.61 -35.38
CA ALA A 89 35.86 -18.53 -34.09
C ALA A 89 36.44 -17.19 -33.59
N ASP A 90 35.92 -16.72 -32.45
CA ASP A 90 36.76 -16.74 -31.26
C ASP A 90 35.91 -16.83 -29.98
N ALA A 91 36.29 -17.81 -29.16
CA ALA A 91 35.85 -17.97 -27.81
C ALA A 91 36.64 -17.02 -26.92
N ASP A 92 35.96 -16.21 -26.12
CA ASP A 92 36.56 -15.74 -24.89
C ASP A 92 35.56 -15.86 -23.74
N ALA A 93 35.90 -16.80 -22.87
CA ALA A 93 35.24 -17.10 -21.64
C ALA A 93 35.46 -15.95 -20.66
N ASN A 94 34.38 -15.31 -20.23
CA ASN A 94 34.35 -14.64 -18.93
C ASN A 94 33.23 -15.25 -18.10
N ASN A 95 33.63 -16.27 -17.33
CA ASN A 95 32.97 -16.72 -16.12
C ASN A 95 32.76 -15.53 -15.18
N PHE A 96 31.56 -14.95 -15.19
CA PHE A 96 30.99 -14.32 -14.01
C PHE A 96 29.89 -15.24 -13.50
N THR A 97 30.28 -16.11 -12.57
CA THR A 97 29.38 -16.84 -11.69
C THR A 97 28.59 -15.83 -10.85
N ASN A 98 27.52 -15.29 -11.40
CA ASN A 98 26.42 -14.81 -10.57
C ASN A 98 25.63 -16.05 -10.18
N SER A 99 25.85 -16.50 -8.94
CA SER A 99 24.90 -17.37 -8.27
C SER A 99 23.60 -16.58 -8.11
N PHE A 100 22.76 -16.61 -9.14
CA PHE A 100 21.40 -16.13 -9.06
C PHE A 100 20.63 -17.18 -8.29
N SER A 101 20.71 -17.07 -6.96
CA SER A 101 19.82 -17.79 -6.06
C SER A 101 18.41 -17.45 -6.48
N SER A 102 17.66 -18.43 -6.97
CA SER A 102 16.22 -18.33 -7.20
C SER A 102 15.54 -18.13 -5.84
N SER A 103 15.52 -16.89 -5.33
CA SER A 103 14.82 -16.59 -4.11
C SER A 103 13.36 -16.34 -4.47
N HIS A 104 12.54 -17.37 -4.31
CA HIS A 104 11.19 -17.11 -3.82
C HIS A 104 11.37 -16.27 -2.55
N THR A 105 11.00 -14.99 -2.58
CA THR A 105 10.94 -14.16 -1.37
C THR A 105 9.90 -14.79 -0.45
N ASP A 106 10.36 -15.44 0.62
CA ASP A 106 9.49 -16.00 1.64
C ASP A 106 8.56 -14.91 2.19
N ASN A 107 7.30 -15.23 2.49
CA ASN A 107 6.31 -14.27 3.00
C ASN A 107 6.79 -13.50 4.25
N THR A 108 7.66 -14.10 5.06
CA THR A 108 8.28 -13.46 6.24
C THR A 108 9.22 -12.32 5.85
N ASP A 109 9.88 -12.43 4.70
CA ASP A 109 10.77 -11.40 4.17
C ASP A 109 9.95 -10.20 3.67
N LEU A 110 8.83 -10.45 2.98
CA LEU A 110 7.91 -9.41 2.48
C LEU A 110 7.29 -8.57 3.60
N VAL A 111 6.85 -9.21 4.70
CA VAL A 111 6.35 -8.50 5.88
C VAL A 111 7.41 -7.56 6.45
N SER A 112 8.66 -8.04 6.50
CA SER A 112 9.77 -7.25 7.01
C SER A 112 10.10 -6.06 6.09
N LEU A 113 9.99 -6.26 4.78
CA LEU A 113 10.24 -5.27 3.74
C LEU A 113 9.22 -4.12 3.81
N LEU A 114 7.92 -4.46 3.92
CA LEU A 114 6.82 -3.49 4.04
C LEU A 114 6.96 -2.59 5.28
N TYR A 115 7.55 -3.08 6.37
CA TYR A 115 7.73 -2.30 7.60
C TYR A 115 9.06 -1.55 7.70
N LYS A 116 10.16 -2.11 7.18
CA LYS A 116 11.51 -1.54 7.33
C LYS A 116 11.91 -0.61 6.20
N ALA A 117 11.45 -0.89 4.98
CA ALA A 117 11.83 -0.16 3.78
C ALA A 117 10.63 0.07 2.85
N PRO A 118 9.51 0.65 3.33
CA PRO A 118 8.29 0.81 2.55
C PRO A 118 8.53 1.59 1.24
N GLU A 119 9.41 2.59 1.26
CA GLU A 119 9.73 3.43 0.09
C GLU A 119 10.36 2.64 -1.09
N THR A 120 10.94 1.48 -0.81
CA THR A 120 11.56 0.63 -1.84
C THR A 120 10.57 -0.30 -2.51
N VAL A 121 9.40 -0.50 -1.89
CA VAL A 121 8.39 -1.48 -2.31
C VAL A 121 7.29 -0.79 -3.08
N LEU A 122 6.98 -1.29 -4.27
CA LEU A 122 5.76 -0.93 -4.95
C LEU A 122 4.68 -1.91 -4.54
N TYR A 123 3.67 -1.45 -3.79
CA TYR A 123 2.56 -2.29 -3.37
C TYR A 123 1.21 -1.65 -3.67
N ARG A 124 0.16 -2.47 -3.66
CA ARG A 124 -1.22 -2.06 -3.91
C ARG A 124 -2.13 -2.76 -2.92
N LEU A 125 -2.98 -1.97 -2.27
CA LEU A 125 -3.95 -2.43 -1.30
C LEU A 125 -5.31 -2.51 -1.98
N VAL A 126 -5.87 -3.71 -2.04
CA VAL A 126 -7.11 -3.97 -2.76
C VAL A 126 -8.07 -4.73 -1.87
N VAL A 127 -9.32 -4.32 -1.88
CA VAL A 127 -10.43 -5.05 -1.28
C VAL A 127 -11.34 -5.52 -2.41
N LYS A 128 -11.62 -6.81 -2.41
CA LYS A 128 -12.56 -7.40 -3.35
C LYS A 128 -13.97 -6.84 -3.08
N PRO A 129 -14.72 -6.49 -4.13
CA PRO A 129 -16.05 -5.92 -3.96
C PRO A 129 -17.02 -6.93 -3.34
N GLU A 130 -17.93 -6.45 -2.50
CA GLU A 130 -19.01 -7.27 -1.93
C GLU A 130 -19.93 -7.83 -3.02
N THR A 131 -20.10 -7.09 -4.12
CA THR A 131 -20.88 -7.52 -5.29
C THR A 131 -19.95 -8.02 -6.39
N ALA A 132 -20.28 -9.15 -7.01
CA ALA A 132 -19.46 -9.76 -8.06
C ALA A 132 -19.24 -8.87 -9.31
N GLN A 133 -20.01 -7.79 -9.45
CA GLN A 133 -19.93 -6.84 -10.57
C GLN A 133 -19.40 -5.46 -10.17
N GLY A 134 -19.18 -5.20 -8.87
CA GLY A 134 -18.63 -3.93 -8.41
C GLY A 134 -17.16 -3.76 -8.79
N PRO A 135 -16.65 -2.51 -8.88
CA PRO A 135 -15.23 -2.29 -9.01
C PRO A 135 -14.50 -2.65 -7.70
N PRO A 136 -13.24 -3.13 -7.77
CA PRO A 136 -12.43 -3.32 -6.57
C PRO A 136 -12.21 -2.00 -5.83
N ILE A 137 -12.11 -2.08 -4.50
CA ILE A 137 -11.80 -0.93 -3.66
C ILE A 137 -10.29 -0.84 -3.51
N CYS A 138 -9.72 0.32 -3.79
CA CYS A 138 -8.29 0.56 -3.72
C CYS A 138 -8.00 1.53 -2.58
N VAL A 139 -6.97 1.19 -1.80
CA VAL A 139 -6.54 1.98 -0.65
C VAL A 139 -5.10 2.44 -0.86
N ASP A 140 -4.84 3.67 -0.48
CA ASP A 140 -3.52 4.29 -0.52
C ASP A 140 -3.29 4.98 0.83
N LEU A 141 -2.45 4.38 1.68
CA LEU A 141 -2.19 4.89 3.01
C LEU A 141 -1.28 6.12 2.99
N ASP A 142 -0.33 6.18 2.04
CA ASP A 142 0.62 7.29 1.92
C ASP A 142 -0.09 8.59 1.54
N HIS A 143 -1.19 8.50 0.79
CA HIS A 143 -2.02 9.65 0.40
C HIS A 143 -3.33 9.74 1.19
N TRP A 144 -3.54 8.83 2.15
CA TRP A 144 -4.77 8.69 2.92
C TRP A 144 -6.04 8.72 2.05
N PHE A 145 -6.06 7.84 1.06
CA PHE A 145 -7.11 7.77 0.05
C PHE A 145 -7.73 6.38 -0.01
N CYS A 146 -9.04 6.33 -0.29
CA CYS A 146 -9.76 5.11 -0.57
C CYS A 146 -10.81 5.37 -1.66
N SER A 147 -10.96 4.44 -2.60
CA SER A 147 -11.95 4.55 -3.68
C SER A 147 -13.38 4.19 -3.26
N CYS A 148 -13.63 3.81 -2.00
CA CYS A 148 -14.97 3.46 -1.55
C CYS A 148 -15.92 4.66 -1.47
N GLU A 149 -17.21 4.40 -1.61
CA GLU A 149 -18.26 5.44 -1.57
C GLU A 149 -18.31 6.19 -0.24
N GLU A 150 -18.04 5.50 0.89
CA GLU A 150 -18.02 6.11 2.21
C GLU A 150 -16.94 7.19 2.33
N TYR A 151 -15.71 6.89 1.86
CA TYR A 151 -14.63 7.87 1.82
C TYR A 151 -15.02 9.07 0.95
N GLY A 152 -15.51 8.82 -0.27
CA GLY A 152 -15.92 9.88 -1.19
C GLY A 152 -17.02 10.78 -0.61
N SER A 153 -18.00 10.20 0.07
CA SER A 153 -19.10 10.92 0.71
C SER A 153 -18.63 11.79 1.87
N GLN A 154 -17.83 11.24 2.78
CA GLN A 154 -17.24 11.98 3.90
C GLN A 154 -16.32 13.10 3.39
N PHE A 155 -15.47 12.81 2.39
CA PHE A 155 -14.58 13.81 1.81
C PHE A 155 -15.35 14.96 1.16
N GLN A 156 -16.41 14.66 0.40
CA GLN A 156 -17.25 15.67 -0.21
C GLN A 156 -17.96 16.54 0.85
N GLN A 157 -18.48 15.92 1.91
CA GLN A 157 -19.16 16.63 2.98
C GLN A 157 -18.20 17.52 3.78
N ASN A 158 -17.07 16.97 4.21
CA ASN A 158 -16.17 17.61 5.17
C ASN A 158 -15.13 18.53 4.53
N PHE A 159 -14.87 18.44 3.21
CA PHE A 159 -13.90 19.32 2.53
C PHE A 159 -14.50 20.16 1.40
N ILE A 160 -15.48 19.65 0.65
CA ILE A 160 -15.99 20.36 -0.52
C ILE A 160 -17.20 21.23 -0.16
N ARG A 161 -18.19 20.62 0.51
CA ARG A 161 -19.49 21.23 0.83
C ARG A 161 -19.54 21.94 2.18
N ASP A 162 -18.45 21.95 2.93
CA ASP A 162 -18.40 22.65 4.21
C ASP A 162 -18.68 24.16 4.03
N THR A 163 -19.77 24.60 4.65
CA THR A 163 -20.24 25.98 4.65
C THR A 163 -19.88 26.72 5.94
N SER A 164 -18.98 26.18 6.76
CA SER A 164 -18.56 26.83 8.00
C SER A 164 -17.96 28.23 7.75
N GLU A 165 -18.33 29.19 8.59
CA GLU A 165 -17.87 30.58 8.48
C GLU A 165 -16.36 30.73 8.70
N ASN A 166 -15.73 29.74 9.36
CA ASN A 166 -14.29 29.64 9.61
C ASN A 166 -13.59 28.70 8.62
N ARG A 167 -14.02 28.70 7.35
CA ARG A 167 -13.40 27.85 6.33
C ARG A 167 -11.97 28.30 6.10
N GLU A 168 -11.03 27.45 6.46
CA GLU A 168 -9.64 27.64 6.11
C GLU A 168 -9.43 27.69 4.58
N PRO A 169 -8.38 28.37 4.10
CA PRO A 169 -8.28 28.78 2.71
C PRO A 169 -8.04 27.63 1.72
N SER A 170 -7.56 26.46 2.16
CA SER A 170 -7.20 25.37 1.26
C SER A 170 -7.69 24.01 1.78
N ILE A 171 -7.85 23.04 0.88
CA ILE A 171 -8.11 21.64 1.29
C ILE A 171 -6.94 21.11 2.12
N TYR A 172 -5.71 21.47 1.74
CA TYR A 172 -4.50 21.03 2.43
C TYR A 172 -4.51 21.40 3.90
N SER A 173 -4.69 22.69 4.22
CA SER A 173 -4.70 23.16 5.62
C SER A 173 -5.78 22.46 6.45
N ARG A 174 -6.91 22.14 5.82
CA ARG A 174 -8.05 21.51 6.50
C ARG A 174 -7.85 20.04 6.73
N ALA A 175 -7.16 19.37 5.81
CA ALA A 175 -6.99 17.94 5.81
C ALA A 175 -5.70 17.51 6.53
N VAL A 176 -4.71 18.39 6.65
CA VAL A 176 -3.37 18.03 7.12
C VAL A 176 -2.99 18.84 8.35
N THR A 177 -2.57 18.13 9.40
CA THR A 177 -1.91 18.70 10.56
C THR A 177 -0.41 18.55 10.41
N GLU A 178 0.32 19.66 10.53
CA GLU A 178 1.78 19.69 10.49
C GLU A 178 2.35 19.77 11.90
N LEU A 179 3.23 18.83 12.26
CA LEU A 179 4.00 18.86 13.50
C LEU A 179 5.47 19.14 13.18
N ASN A 180 6.04 20.11 13.90
CA ASN A 180 7.46 20.41 13.83
C ASN A 180 8.26 19.25 14.42
N ALA A 181 9.06 18.58 13.58
CA ALA A 181 9.86 17.40 13.95
C ALA A 181 10.89 17.67 15.07
N SER A 182 11.10 18.93 15.47
CA SER A 182 12.03 19.34 16.51
C SER A 182 11.51 19.21 17.95
N ALA A 183 10.22 18.94 18.17
CA ALA A 183 9.61 19.01 19.51
C ALA A 183 9.50 17.66 20.26
N SER A 184 9.39 16.55 19.53
CA SER A 184 9.41 15.19 20.09
C SER A 184 9.33 14.22 18.91
N SER A 185 10.10 13.14 18.94
CA SER A 185 9.97 12.08 17.94
C SER A 185 8.61 11.40 18.12
N ASN A 186 7.62 11.83 17.35
CA ASN A 186 6.33 11.16 17.33
C ASN A 186 6.53 9.78 16.65
N SER A 187 6.27 8.70 17.40
CA SER A 187 6.34 7.32 16.92
C SER A 187 5.12 6.92 16.10
N ASP A 188 4.07 7.73 16.11
CA ASP A 188 2.82 7.42 15.45
C ASP A 188 2.97 7.51 13.93
N ARG A 189 2.59 6.43 13.25
CA ARG A 189 2.52 6.28 11.79
C ARG A 189 1.09 6.24 11.28
N PHE A 190 0.09 6.22 12.17
CA PHE A 190 -1.31 6.18 11.78
C PHE A 190 -1.70 7.50 11.11
N ALA A 191 -2.28 7.41 9.92
CA ALA A 191 -2.61 8.57 9.09
C ALA A 191 -1.41 9.49 8.76
N GLN A 192 -0.18 9.01 8.93
CA GLN A 192 1.02 9.76 8.59
C GLN A 192 1.15 9.86 7.07
N LEU A 193 1.39 11.08 6.58
CA LEU A 193 1.67 11.37 5.18
C LEU A 193 3.20 11.44 4.96
N PRO A 194 3.68 11.23 3.72
CA PRO A 194 5.10 11.36 3.37
C PRO A 194 5.72 12.66 3.90
N LEU A 195 6.96 12.59 4.37
CA LEU A 195 7.67 13.76 4.88
C LEU A 195 7.85 14.82 3.79
N GLN A 196 7.65 16.08 4.14
CA GLN A 196 7.95 17.21 3.27
C GLN A 196 8.73 18.26 4.05
N HIS A 197 9.92 18.64 3.56
CA HIS A 197 10.80 19.64 4.20
C HIS A 197 11.09 19.36 5.70
N ASN A 198 11.26 18.10 6.09
CA ASN A 198 11.46 17.67 7.51
C ASN A 198 10.30 18.01 8.46
N VAL A 199 9.09 18.23 7.93
CA VAL A 199 7.87 18.41 8.72
C VAL A 199 7.12 17.08 8.73
N GLN A 200 6.74 16.61 9.92
CA GLN A 200 5.86 15.46 10.06
C GLN A 200 4.43 15.90 9.76
N ARG A 201 3.73 15.14 8.93
CA ARG A 201 2.41 15.49 8.44
C ARG A 201 1.45 14.35 8.71
N TYR A 202 0.28 14.68 9.21
CA TYR A 202 -0.77 13.72 9.52
C TYR A 202 -2.05 14.16 8.85
N PHE A 203 -2.73 13.23 8.21
CA PHE A 203 -4.09 13.47 7.74
C PHE A 203 -5.04 13.49 8.96
N ARG A 204 -5.96 14.46 8.98
CA ARG A 204 -7.00 14.58 10.01
C ARG A 204 -8.07 13.51 9.83
N HIS A 205 -7.73 12.31 10.27
CA HIS A 205 -8.56 11.11 10.10
C HIS A 205 -9.92 11.22 10.81
N GLU A 206 -10.09 12.14 11.76
CA GLU A 206 -11.39 12.42 12.39
C GLU A 206 -12.40 13.01 11.40
N LEU A 207 -11.91 13.61 10.31
CA LEU A 207 -12.75 14.17 9.26
C LEU A 207 -13.10 13.13 8.19
N VAL A 208 -12.16 12.27 7.81
CA VAL A 208 -12.40 11.23 6.81
C VAL A 208 -11.65 9.96 7.17
N LEU A 209 -12.42 8.92 7.47
CA LEU A 209 -11.94 7.58 7.76
C LEU A 209 -13.04 6.58 7.40
N CYS A 210 -12.71 5.64 6.51
CA CYS A 210 -13.57 4.52 6.16
C CYS A 210 -13.01 3.20 6.73
N PRO A 211 -13.81 2.13 6.79
CA PRO A 211 -13.37 0.83 7.31
C PRO A 211 -12.13 0.26 6.61
N HIS A 212 -12.01 0.48 5.29
CA HIS A 212 -10.86 -0.02 4.50
C HIS A 212 -9.55 0.67 4.89
N LEU A 213 -9.57 2.00 5.06
CA LEU A 213 -8.41 2.76 5.54
C LEU A 213 -8.01 2.29 6.93
N LEU A 214 -8.99 2.14 7.83
CA LEU A 214 -8.72 1.68 9.19
C LEU A 214 -8.13 0.26 9.19
N ALA A 215 -8.70 -0.66 8.43
CA ALA A 215 -8.23 -2.05 8.35
C ALA A 215 -6.78 -2.13 7.81
N PHE A 216 -6.47 -1.44 6.72
CA PHE A 216 -5.10 -1.45 6.20
C PHE A 216 -4.12 -0.65 7.08
N ALA A 217 -4.56 0.43 7.73
CA ALA A 217 -3.74 1.15 8.70
C ALA A 217 -3.41 0.26 9.91
N ILE A 218 -4.37 -0.52 10.41
CA ILE A 218 -4.13 -1.56 11.44
C ILE A 218 -3.04 -2.53 10.96
N LEU A 219 -3.08 -2.97 9.70
CA LEU A 219 -2.12 -3.94 9.17
C LEU A 219 -0.72 -3.37 8.93
N LEU A 220 -0.59 -2.13 8.45
CA LEU A 220 0.67 -1.61 7.88
C LEU A 220 1.29 -0.45 8.67
N GLN A 221 0.51 0.26 9.49
CA GLN A 221 0.99 1.42 10.26
C GLN A 221 1.20 1.10 11.75
N THR A 222 0.92 -0.12 12.21
CA THR A 222 1.00 -0.49 13.64
C THR A 222 2.28 -1.29 13.96
N SER A 223 2.22 -2.62 13.96
CA SER A 223 3.34 -3.53 14.18
C SER A 223 3.34 -4.67 13.17
N SER A 224 4.54 -5.12 12.80
CA SER A 224 4.73 -6.25 11.88
C SER A 224 4.12 -7.55 12.41
N GLN A 225 3.94 -7.65 13.73
CA GLN A 225 3.24 -8.74 14.39
C GLN A 225 1.75 -8.80 13.98
N VAL A 226 1.06 -7.66 13.92
CA VAL A 226 -0.34 -7.59 13.47
C VAL A 226 -0.45 -8.05 12.02
N LEU A 227 0.43 -7.55 11.13
CA LEU A 227 0.45 -8.02 9.74
C LEU A 227 0.68 -9.54 9.66
N THR A 228 1.66 -10.05 10.41
CA THR A 228 2.00 -11.47 10.44
C THR A 228 0.83 -12.31 10.94
N TYR A 229 0.09 -11.84 11.94
CA TYR A 229 -1.07 -12.54 12.46
C TYR A 229 -2.13 -12.74 11.39
N PHE A 230 -2.54 -11.67 10.71
CA PHE A 230 -3.61 -11.74 9.70
C PHE A 230 -3.18 -12.41 8.38
N THR A 231 -1.90 -12.34 8.03
CA THR A 231 -1.39 -12.95 6.78
C THR A 231 -0.92 -14.40 6.93
N GLN A 232 -0.41 -14.79 8.11
CA GLN A 232 0.20 -16.12 8.32
C GLN A 232 -0.54 -16.99 9.33
N LYS A 233 -0.98 -16.45 10.48
CA LYS A 233 -1.64 -17.25 11.54
C LYS A 233 -3.13 -17.44 11.27
N ASN A 234 -3.86 -16.34 11.13
CA ASN A 234 -5.28 -16.36 10.78
C ASN A 234 -5.50 -16.58 9.27
N ALA A 235 -4.54 -16.09 8.46
CA ALA A 235 -4.51 -16.23 7.01
C ALA A 235 -5.78 -15.72 6.30
N THR A 236 -6.36 -14.64 6.82
CA THR A 236 -7.55 -13.96 6.27
C THR A 236 -7.21 -12.77 5.39
N VAL A 237 -5.95 -12.32 5.38
CA VAL A 237 -5.45 -11.26 4.49
C VAL A 237 -4.39 -11.86 3.58
N TYR A 238 -4.54 -11.68 2.27
CA TYR A 238 -3.64 -12.26 1.29
C TYR A 238 -2.51 -11.31 0.92
N LEU A 239 -1.27 -11.71 1.19
CA LEU A 239 -0.06 -11.04 0.72
C LEU A 239 0.45 -11.78 -0.53
N ILE A 240 0.41 -11.12 -1.69
CA ILE A 240 0.68 -11.75 -2.99
C ILE A 240 1.79 -10.98 -3.70
N THR A 241 2.81 -11.70 -4.16
CA THR A 241 3.86 -11.13 -5.00
C THR A 241 3.45 -11.19 -6.47
N VAL A 242 3.61 -10.09 -7.20
CA VAL A 242 3.35 -9.98 -8.63
C VAL A 242 4.70 -9.78 -9.34
N GLN A 243 5.03 -10.72 -10.21
CA GLN A 243 6.33 -10.74 -10.92
C GLN A 243 6.24 -10.14 -12.32
N HIS A 244 5.06 -10.24 -12.96
CA HIS A 244 4.84 -9.79 -14.33
C HIS A 244 4.10 -8.45 -14.37
N LEU A 245 4.58 -7.53 -15.22
CA LEU A 245 3.98 -6.21 -15.39
C LEU A 245 2.52 -6.31 -15.89
N ASP A 246 2.21 -7.26 -16.78
CA ASP A 246 0.85 -7.42 -17.31
C ASP A 246 -0.15 -7.80 -16.22
N GLU A 247 0.25 -8.65 -15.27
CA GLU A 247 -0.58 -8.99 -14.11
C GLU A 247 -0.77 -7.78 -13.20
N TRP A 248 0.29 -7.02 -12.97
CA TRP A 248 0.22 -5.78 -12.21
C TRP A 248 -0.74 -4.77 -12.83
N LEU A 249 -0.68 -4.56 -14.15
CA LEU A 249 -1.57 -3.66 -14.87
C LEU A 249 -3.02 -4.17 -14.87
N LYS A 250 -3.25 -5.50 -14.96
CA LYS A 250 -4.58 -6.09 -14.90
C LYS A 250 -5.33 -5.77 -13.59
N LEU A 251 -4.62 -5.63 -12.47
CA LEU A 251 -5.21 -5.21 -11.20
C LEU A 251 -5.89 -3.83 -11.29
N HIS A 252 -5.49 -3.00 -12.24
CA HIS A 252 -5.95 -1.62 -12.37
C HIS A 252 -7.09 -1.43 -13.38
N LEU A 253 -7.35 -2.41 -14.25
CA LEU A 253 -8.25 -2.26 -15.41
C LEU A 253 -9.70 -1.96 -15.05
N ASN A 254 -10.16 -2.40 -13.87
CA ASN A 254 -11.55 -2.21 -13.43
C ASN A 254 -11.69 -1.18 -12.29
N MET A 255 -10.63 -0.45 -11.94
CA MET A 255 -10.67 0.53 -10.84
C MET A 255 -11.37 1.84 -11.22
N ILE A 256 -11.37 2.19 -12.51
CA ILE A 256 -12.00 3.40 -13.04
C ILE A 256 -13.07 2.95 -14.03
N GLN A 257 -14.33 3.26 -13.74
CA GLN A 257 -15.47 3.06 -14.65
C GLN A 257 -16.09 4.41 -14.99
#